data_AF-R7SPI1-F1
#
_entry.id   AF-R7SPI1-F1
#
_cell.length_a   1.000
_cell.length_b   1.000
_cell.length_c   1.000
_cell.angle_alpha   90.00
_cell.angle_beta   90.00
_cell.angle_gamma   90.00
#
_symmetry.space_group_name_H-M   'P 1'
#
loop_
_entity.id
_entity.type
_entity.pdbx_description
1 polymer ?
#
loop_
_entity_poly.entity_id
_entity_poly.type
_entity_poly.pdbx_seq_one_letter_code
_entity_poly.pdbx_strand_id
1 'polypeptide(L)'
;MRCLALTTAKHCISRWAIRLRQAFRSNDAFLAYIRTEGNASGAHSWTNEDLKPSPPHMVNWQWYHFCLFWFGVGFGNWTLGSSIVGAGLTSWQAIIVVWVAAGVSGLCMAFNSRAAANYHVGYPVVLRTSFGMYGHYWPVIARGACAMLWVSVLNFQGGAFVSTMLRCIVGHRWDNLGAQFPPPVGTTLQRFLGFLIFWAVELPFCSLRPNRLRWLYTLKAWLLPPSVIGLLIYCVVQSRGRLASDADLSNVAARPTGSALVWVIVAAINSAMGNWSTFIANMPDFARYATDP
;
A
#
# COMPACT_ATOMS: atom_id res chain seq x y z
N MET A 1 -11.38 31.21 11.35
CA MET A 1 -10.35 30.31 10.77
C MET A 1 -10.82 29.45 9.59
N ARG A 2 -12.11 29.06 9.44
CA ARG A 2 -12.59 28.28 8.27
C ARG A 2 -12.66 29.06 6.94
N CYS A 3 -12.82 30.39 6.98
CA CYS A 3 -12.96 31.20 5.76
C CYS A 3 -11.63 31.43 5.01
N LEU A 4 -10.49 31.46 5.72
CA LEU A 4 -9.15 31.69 5.13
C LEU A 4 -8.59 30.47 4.37
N ALA A 5 -9.00 29.26 4.78
CA ALA A 5 -8.57 28.00 4.15
C ALA A 5 -9.30 27.73 2.81
N LEU A 6 -10.54 28.21 2.68
CA LEU A 6 -11.36 28.03 1.47
C LEU A 6 -10.93 28.98 0.34
N THR A 7 -10.52 30.21 0.67
CA THR A 7 -9.96 31.17 -0.31
C THR A 7 -8.60 30.71 -0.84
N THR A 8 -7.73 30.14 0.01
CA THR A 8 -6.45 29.57 -0.42
C THR A 8 -6.62 28.33 -1.30
N ALA A 9 -7.61 27.47 -1.02
CA ALA A 9 -7.88 26.28 -1.83
C ALA A 9 -8.36 26.64 -3.25
N LYS A 10 -9.36 27.53 -3.38
CA LYS A 10 -9.83 28.00 -4.70
C LYS A 10 -8.72 28.65 -5.52
N HIS A 11 -7.87 29.45 -4.87
CA HIS A 11 -6.77 30.13 -5.52
C HIS A 11 -5.67 29.13 -5.97
N CYS A 12 -5.39 28.10 -5.15
CA CYS A 12 -4.46 27.02 -5.50
C CYS A 12 -4.96 26.18 -6.68
N ILE A 13 -6.25 25.83 -6.70
CA ILE A 13 -6.89 25.08 -7.81
C ILE A 13 -6.84 25.91 -9.09
N SER A 14 -7.13 27.22 -9.03
CA SER A 14 -7.05 28.09 -10.22
C SER A 14 -5.63 28.18 -10.76
N ARG A 15 -4.61 28.31 -9.89
CA ARG A 15 -3.19 28.34 -10.31
C ARG A 15 -2.74 27.01 -10.89
N TRP A 16 -3.17 25.91 -10.30
CA TRP A 16 -2.90 24.57 -10.83
C TRP A 16 -3.52 24.39 -12.22
N ALA A 17 -4.78 24.76 -12.40
CA ALA A 17 -5.46 24.67 -13.69
C ALA A 17 -4.80 25.54 -14.77
N ILE A 18 -4.35 26.75 -14.40
CA ILE A 18 -3.61 27.64 -15.30
C ILE A 18 -2.25 27.05 -15.68
N ARG A 19 -1.48 26.54 -14.70
CA ARG A 19 -0.19 25.87 -14.97
C ARG A 19 -0.35 24.63 -15.83
N LEU A 20 -1.37 23.82 -15.57
CA LEU A 20 -1.70 22.63 -16.36
C LEU A 20 -2.04 23.01 -17.81
N ARG A 21 -2.87 24.04 -18.00
CA ARG A 21 -3.24 24.54 -19.34
C ARG A 21 -2.04 25.12 -20.10
N GLN A 22 -1.08 25.72 -19.40
CA GLN A 22 0.17 26.19 -19.98
C GLN A 22 1.12 25.04 -20.34
N ALA A 23 1.15 23.97 -19.55
CA ALA A 23 1.97 22.79 -19.82
C ALA A 23 1.64 22.12 -21.16
N PHE A 24 0.36 22.09 -21.56
CA PHE A 24 -0.07 21.50 -22.85
C PHE A 24 0.13 22.40 -24.08
N ARG A 25 0.72 23.61 -23.94
CA ARG A 25 0.91 24.53 -25.07
C ARG A 25 2.15 24.24 -25.92
N SER A 26 3.19 23.62 -25.35
CA SER A 26 4.41 23.28 -26.08
C SER A 26 5.20 22.18 -25.35
N ASN A 27 6.07 21.47 -26.09
CA ASN A 27 6.95 20.46 -25.50
C ASN A 27 7.87 21.06 -24.41
N ASP A 28 8.38 22.28 -24.62
CA ASP A 28 9.24 22.95 -23.65
C ASP A 28 8.46 23.41 -22.41
N ALA A 29 7.21 23.85 -22.57
CA ALA A 29 6.34 24.19 -21.45
C ALA A 29 5.94 22.94 -20.64
N PHE A 30 5.75 21.81 -21.30
CA PHE A 30 5.50 20.52 -20.64
C PHE A 30 6.72 20.06 -19.86
N LEU A 31 7.92 20.12 -20.48
CA LEU A 31 9.18 19.81 -19.81
C LEU A 31 9.44 20.75 -18.63
N ALA A 32 9.14 22.05 -18.76
CA ALA A 32 9.23 23.02 -17.67
C ALA A 32 8.22 22.76 -16.55
N TYR A 33 7.03 22.23 -16.87
CA TYR A 33 6.03 21.84 -15.88
C TYR A 33 6.44 20.59 -15.09
N ILE A 34 7.17 19.66 -15.72
CA ILE A 34 7.65 18.42 -15.08
C ILE A 34 8.94 18.66 -14.28
N ARG A 35 9.76 19.65 -14.64
CA ARG A 35 10.99 19.98 -13.90
C ARG A 35 10.67 20.38 -12.47
N THR A 36 11.27 19.68 -11.52
CA THR A 36 11.29 20.03 -10.10
C THR A 36 12.04 21.34 -9.88
N GLU A 37 11.55 22.18 -8.96
CA GLU A 37 12.08 23.55 -8.73
C GLU A 37 13.58 23.53 -8.36
N GLY A 38 14.05 22.48 -7.68
CA GLY A 38 15.47 22.29 -7.32
C GLY A 38 16.44 21.88 -8.45
N ASN A 39 15.97 21.74 -9.70
CA ASN A 39 16.80 21.43 -10.87
C ASN A 39 16.99 22.63 -11.83
N ALA A 40 16.58 23.82 -11.41
CA ALA A 40 16.66 25.04 -12.22
C ALA A 40 18.10 25.58 -12.40
N SER A 41 19.07 25.14 -11.57
CA SER A 41 20.39 25.81 -11.46
C SER A 41 21.62 24.91 -11.70
N GLY A 42 21.48 23.70 -12.23
CA GLY A 42 22.63 22.84 -12.53
C GLY A 42 22.25 21.61 -13.34
N ALA A 43 22.73 21.54 -14.58
CA ALA A 43 22.37 20.54 -15.58
C ALA A 43 23.04 19.16 -15.37
N HIS A 44 23.09 18.63 -14.14
CA HIS A 44 23.60 17.27 -13.93
C HIS A 44 22.46 16.26 -14.11
N SER A 45 22.57 15.38 -15.11
CA SER A 45 21.57 14.35 -15.45
C SER A 45 21.21 13.41 -14.28
N TRP A 46 21.99 13.43 -13.21
CA TRP A 46 21.94 12.47 -12.10
C TRP A 46 21.44 13.06 -10.78
N THR A 47 21.20 14.37 -10.75
CA THR A 47 20.75 15.12 -9.57
C THR A 47 19.31 15.57 -9.76
N ASN A 48 18.47 15.29 -8.76
CA ASN A 48 17.11 15.80 -8.65
C ASN A 48 16.90 16.24 -7.19
N GLU A 49 16.01 17.19 -6.95
CA GLU A 49 15.62 17.62 -5.60
C GLU A 49 15.20 16.43 -4.73
N ASP A 50 14.40 15.50 -5.28
CA ASP A 50 13.92 14.32 -4.55
C ASP A 50 15.02 13.28 -4.25
N LEU A 51 16.13 13.33 -4.98
CA LEU A 51 17.28 12.42 -4.84
C LEU A 51 18.35 12.98 -3.89
N LYS A 52 18.28 14.27 -3.53
CA LYS A 52 19.23 14.86 -2.58
C LYS A 52 19.00 14.25 -1.18
N PRO A 53 20.06 14.19 -0.34
CA PRO A 53 19.90 13.85 1.06
C PRO A 53 18.81 14.72 1.72
N SER A 54 18.00 14.10 2.57
CA SER A 54 16.91 14.80 3.24
C SER A 54 17.50 15.89 4.15
N PRO A 55 17.03 17.14 4.07
CA PRO A 55 17.57 18.21 4.90
C PRO A 55 17.19 17.99 6.37
N PRO A 56 17.97 18.52 7.34
CA PRO A 56 17.78 18.25 8.77
C PRO A 56 16.36 18.54 9.29
N HIS A 57 15.67 19.54 8.74
CA HIS A 57 14.30 19.88 9.13
C HIS A 57 13.25 18.84 8.72
N MET A 58 13.56 17.95 7.77
CA MET A 58 12.68 16.84 7.36
C MET A 58 12.94 15.55 8.15
N VAL A 59 14.07 15.47 8.85
CA VAL A 59 14.43 14.34 9.72
C VAL A 59 13.66 14.47 11.04
N ASN A 60 12.47 13.88 11.09
CA ASN A 60 11.55 14.00 12.23
C ASN A 60 10.93 12.67 12.68
N TRP A 61 11.38 11.53 12.14
CA TRP A 61 10.86 10.22 12.51
C TRP A 61 11.70 9.60 13.63
N GLN A 62 11.16 9.65 14.84
CA GLN A 62 11.56 8.87 16.00
C GLN A 62 11.14 7.40 15.88
N TRP A 63 11.72 6.51 16.70
CA TRP A 63 11.45 5.06 16.71
C TRP A 63 9.96 4.70 16.78
N TYR A 64 9.17 5.42 17.59
CA TYR A 64 7.74 5.14 17.76
C TYR A 64 6.91 5.48 16.52
N HIS A 65 7.37 6.39 15.66
CA HIS A 65 6.69 6.66 14.38
C HIS A 65 6.80 5.46 13.43
N PHE A 66 7.93 4.75 13.44
CA PHE A 66 8.06 3.50 12.70
C PHE A 66 7.15 2.42 13.27
N CYS A 67 7.06 2.27 14.59
CA CYS A 67 6.12 1.33 15.22
C CYS A 67 4.66 1.63 14.84
N LEU A 68 4.24 2.90 14.91
CA LEU A 68 2.88 3.32 14.52
C LEU A 68 2.61 3.11 13.03
N PHE A 69 3.60 3.36 12.17
CA PHE A 69 3.51 3.09 10.74
C PHE A 69 3.26 1.61 10.46
N TRP A 70 4.09 0.71 11.03
CA TRP A 70 3.94 -0.73 10.84
C TRP A 70 2.67 -1.28 11.45
N PHE A 71 2.25 -0.76 12.61
CA PHE A 71 0.97 -1.09 13.20
C PHE A 71 -0.19 -0.73 12.26
N GLY A 72 -0.17 0.47 11.67
CA GLY A 72 -1.19 0.89 10.70
C GLY A 72 -1.19 0.07 9.40
N VAL A 73 -0.02 -0.33 8.89
CA VAL A 73 0.10 -1.18 7.70
C VAL A 73 -0.36 -2.61 7.98
N GLY A 74 -0.05 -3.17 9.16
CA GLY A 74 -0.36 -4.54 9.56
C GLY A 74 -1.87 -4.84 9.52
N PHE A 75 -2.71 -3.95 10.04
CA PHE A 75 -4.18 -4.13 10.01
C PHE A 75 -4.79 -3.98 8.61
N GLY A 76 -4.01 -3.57 7.61
CA GLY A 76 -4.47 -3.49 6.22
C GLY A 76 -4.48 -4.84 5.48
N ASN A 77 -3.88 -5.90 6.06
CA ASN A 77 -3.65 -7.15 5.35
C ASN A 77 -4.67 -8.25 5.71
N TRP A 78 -5.83 -8.22 5.04
CA TRP A 78 -6.99 -9.06 5.39
C TRP A 78 -6.98 -10.46 4.78
N THR A 79 -6.30 -10.65 3.64
CA THR A 79 -6.39 -11.86 2.82
C THR A 79 -5.24 -12.84 3.05
N LEU A 80 -4.13 -12.40 3.64
CA LEU A 80 -2.95 -13.24 3.83
C LEU A 80 -3.27 -14.47 4.69
N GLY A 81 -3.89 -14.27 5.87
CA GLY A 81 -4.21 -15.36 6.78
C GLY A 81 -5.17 -16.39 6.18
N SER A 82 -6.27 -15.93 5.54
CA SER A 82 -7.24 -16.83 4.93
C SER A 82 -6.67 -17.61 3.75
N SER A 83 -5.76 -17.01 2.96
CA SER A 83 -5.09 -17.70 1.86
C SER A 83 -4.17 -18.84 2.32
N ILE A 84 -3.49 -18.68 3.47
CA ILE A 84 -2.61 -19.70 4.04
C ILE A 84 -3.44 -20.86 4.61
N VAL A 85 -4.55 -20.55 5.29
CA VAL A 85 -5.47 -21.58 5.79
C VAL A 85 -6.13 -22.34 4.63
N GLY A 86 -6.51 -21.63 3.55
CA GLY A 86 -7.02 -22.24 2.32
C GLY A 86 -6.01 -23.14 1.59
N ALA A 87 -4.70 -22.95 1.82
CA ALA A 87 -3.66 -23.85 1.31
C ALA A 87 -3.55 -25.18 2.08
N GLY A 88 -4.35 -25.37 3.15
CA GLY A 88 -4.41 -26.60 3.94
C GLY A 88 -3.66 -26.56 5.27
N LEU A 89 -3.14 -25.39 5.68
CA LEU A 89 -2.55 -25.19 7.01
C LEU A 89 -3.64 -24.95 8.06
N THR A 90 -3.35 -25.36 9.30
CA THR A 90 -4.23 -25.03 10.43
C THR A 90 -4.13 -23.57 10.80
N SER A 91 -5.15 -23.05 11.49
CA SER A 91 -5.20 -21.63 11.88
C SER A 91 -3.99 -21.21 12.72
N TRP A 92 -3.53 -22.07 13.63
CA TRP A 92 -2.33 -21.84 14.44
C TRP A 92 -1.03 -21.94 13.64
N GLN A 93 -0.93 -22.87 12.69
CA GLN A 93 0.23 -22.95 11.79
C GLN A 93 0.33 -21.70 10.90
N ALA A 94 -0.80 -21.20 10.39
CA ALA A 94 -0.84 -19.97 9.62
C ALA A 94 -0.32 -18.77 10.43
N ILE A 95 -0.70 -18.66 11.72
CA ILE A 95 -0.17 -17.62 12.62
C ILE A 95 1.35 -17.72 12.72
N ILE A 96 1.90 -18.91 12.99
CA ILE A 96 3.35 -19.12 13.13
C ILE A 96 4.07 -18.76 11.81
N VAL A 97 3.55 -19.21 10.67
CA VAL A 97 4.11 -18.89 9.35
C VAL A 97 4.18 -17.37 9.13
N VAL A 98 3.10 -16.65 9.45
CA VAL A 98 3.06 -15.19 9.32
C VAL A 98 4.05 -14.52 10.27
N TRP A 99 4.19 -15.01 11.50
CA TRP A 99 5.16 -14.49 12.46
C TRP A 99 6.60 -14.67 11.99
N VAL A 100 6.94 -15.87 11.48
CA VAL A 100 8.27 -16.16 10.93
C VAL A 100 8.54 -15.27 9.71
N ALA A 101 7.60 -15.19 8.78
CA ALA A 101 7.74 -14.36 7.58
C ALA A 101 7.90 -12.87 7.93
N ALA A 102 7.12 -12.36 8.88
CA ALA A 102 7.20 -10.98 9.35
C ALA A 102 8.51 -10.69 10.09
N GLY A 103 8.98 -11.62 10.93
CA GLY A 103 10.25 -11.49 11.65
C GLY A 103 11.45 -11.45 10.70
N VAL A 104 11.50 -12.36 9.74
CA VAL A 104 12.56 -12.38 8.70
C VAL A 104 12.49 -11.13 7.83
N SER A 105 11.30 -10.75 7.37
CA SER A 105 11.11 -9.54 6.57
C SER A 105 11.54 -8.28 7.32
N GLY A 106 11.15 -8.16 8.59
CA GLY A 106 11.52 -7.03 9.46
C GLY A 106 13.02 -6.92 9.67
N LEU A 107 13.73 -8.05 9.82
CA LEU A 107 15.18 -8.06 9.91
C LEU A 107 15.84 -7.58 8.61
N CYS A 108 15.38 -8.07 7.45
CA CYS A 108 15.87 -7.61 6.14
C CYS A 108 15.60 -6.11 5.93
N MET A 109 14.43 -5.64 6.36
CA MET A 109 14.06 -4.22 6.33
C MET A 109 15.00 -3.38 7.18
N ALA A 110 15.31 -3.81 8.41
CA ALA A 110 16.24 -3.11 9.30
C ALA A 110 17.63 -2.99 8.67
N PHE A 111 18.18 -4.08 8.11
CA PHE A 111 19.47 -4.04 7.44
C PHE A 111 19.48 -3.11 6.22
N ASN A 112 18.43 -3.13 5.39
CA ASN A 112 18.34 -2.26 4.23
C ASN A 112 18.13 -0.78 4.62
N SER A 113 17.51 -0.52 5.78
CA SER A 113 17.27 0.83 6.31
C SER A 113 18.53 1.54 6.79
N ARG A 114 19.52 0.80 7.28
CA ARG A 114 20.68 1.36 7.97
C ARG A 114 21.48 2.35 7.11
N ALA A 115 21.68 2.04 5.83
CA ALA A 115 22.37 2.95 4.91
C ALA A 115 21.56 4.24 4.71
N ALA A 116 20.24 4.12 4.57
CA ALA A 116 19.37 5.27 4.36
C ALA A 116 19.22 6.15 5.60
N ALA A 117 19.23 5.56 6.80
CA ALA A 117 19.17 6.30 8.06
C ALA A 117 20.46 7.08 8.33
N ASN A 118 21.63 6.51 8.04
CA ASN A 118 22.92 7.20 8.23
C ASN A 118 23.17 8.31 7.20
N TYR A 119 22.81 8.09 5.93
CA TYR A 119 23.12 9.02 4.84
C TYR A 119 21.91 9.89 4.42
N HIS A 120 20.73 9.66 5.00
CA HIS A 120 19.48 10.35 4.68
C HIS A 120 19.09 10.33 3.20
N VAL A 121 19.44 9.26 2.48
CA VAL A 121 19.18 9.07 1.04
C VAL A 121 18.06 8.06 0.77
N GLY A 122 17.32 8.24 -0.32
CA GLY A 122 16.22 7.36 -0.73
C GLY A 122 16.67 6.10 -1.48
N TYR A 123 15.72 5.20 -1.74
CA TYR A 123 15.91 3.91 -2.39
C TYR A 123 16.66 3.97 -3.73
N PRO A 124 16.33 4.89 -4.68
CA PRO A 124 17.02 4.94 -5.96
C PRO A 124 18.51 5.30 -5.84
N VAL A 125 18.89 6.04 -4.79
CA VAL A 125 20.28 6.43 -4.55
C VAL A 125 21.05 5.29 -3.90
N VAL A 126 20.45 4.60 -2.93
CA VAL A 126 21.06 3.41 -2.31
C VAL A 126 21.34 2.34 -3.36
N LEU A 127 20.44 2.11 -4.31
CA LEU A 127 20.65 1.14 -5.39
C LEU A 127 21.88 1.43 -6.26
N ARG A 128 22.33 2.68 -6.38
CA ARG A 128 23.51 3.04 -7.20
C ARG A 128 24.80 2.45 -6.62
N THR A 129 24.83 2.15 -5.32
CA THR A 129 26.00 1.52 -4.70
C THR A 129 26.11 0.03 -5.06
N SER A 130 24.97 -0.66 -5.25
CA SER A 130 24.94 -2.09 -5.56
C SER A 130 24.93 -2.39 -7.07
N PHE A 131 24.15 -1.65 -7.85
CA PHE A 131 23.94 -1.91 -9.29
C PHE A 131 24.67 -0.91 -10.21
N GLY A 132 25.39 0.06 -9.64
CA GLY A 132 26.04 1.13 -10.39
C GLY A 132 25.06 2.15 -10.99
N MET A 133 25.61 3.10 -11.74
CA MET A 133 24.85 4.28 -12.19
C MET A 133 23.80 3.95 -13.26
N TYR A 134 24.06 2.97 -14.11
CA TYR A 134 23.12 2.55 -15.16
C TYR A 134 22.32 1.30 -14.77
N GLY A 135 22.89 0.38 -13.99
CA GLY A 135 22.21 -0.86 -13.61
C GLY A 135 21.04 -0.64 -12.64
N HIS A 136 21.05 0.44 -11.84
CA HIS A 136 19.97 0.72 -10.89
C HIS A 136 18.60 1.00 -11.56
N TYR A 137 18.54 1.31 -12.86
CA TYR A 137 17.27 1.53 -13.54
C TYR A 137 16.39 0.28 -13.59
N TRP A 138 16.99 -0.91 -13.73
CA TRP A 138 16.24 -2.16 -13.73
C TRP A 138 15.42 -2.39 -12.44
N PRO A 139 16.03 -2.39 -11.23
CA PRO A 139 15.28 -2.57 -10.00
C PRO A 139 14.29 -1.43 -9.73
N VAL A 140 14.59 -0.19 -10.13
CA VAL A 140 13.65 0.93 -10.03
C VAL A 140 12.39 0.69 -10.90
N ILE A 141 12.57 0.26 -12.15
CA ILE A 141 11.45 -0.05 -13.06
C ILE A 141 10.65 -1.25 -12.54
N ALA A 142 11.32 -2.32 -12.13
CA ALA A 142 10.67 -3.50 -11.56
C ALA A 142 9.84 -3.11 -10.32
N ARG A 143 10.40 -2.27 -9.44
CA ARG A 143 9.69 -1.77 -8.26
C ARG A 143 8.48 -0.92 -8.63
N GLY A 144 8.60 -0.08 -9.66
CA GLY A 144 7.49 0.70 -10.22
C GLY A 144 6.36 -0.18 -10.75
N ALA A 145 6.69 -1.22 -11.51
CA ALA A 145 5.73 -2.19 -12.01
C ALA A 145 4.98 -2.91 -10.88
N CYS A 146 5.70 -3.38 -9.85
CA CYS A 146 5.07 -3.98 -8.67
C CYS A 146 4.14 -3.01 -7.94
N ALA A 147 4.50 -1.71 -7.84
CA ALA A 147 3.64 -0.69 -7.26
C ALA A 147 2.33 -0.52 -8.06
N MET A 148 2.42 -0.44 -9.40
CA MET A 148 1.24 -0.30 -10.26
C MET A 148 0.30 -1.50 -10.13
N LEU A 149 0.85 -2.71 -10.12
CA LEU A 149 0.06 -3.94 -9.90
C LEU A 149 -0.62 -3.93 -8.53
N TRP A 150 0.10 -3.57 -7.48
CA TRP A 150 -0.45 -3.55 -6.13
C TRP A 150 -1.57 -2.51 -5.95
N VAL A 151 -1.39 -1.31 -6.50
CA VAL A 151 -2.44 -0.28 -6.50
C VAL A 151 -3.67 -0.76 -7.26
N SER A 152 -3.48 -1.46 -8.38
CA SER A 152 -4.58 -2.00 -9.18
C SER A 152 -5.41 -3.02 -8.38
N VAL A 153 -4.74 -3.94 -7.66
CA VAL A 153 -5.39 -4.92 -6.78
C VAL A 153 -6.14 -4.23 -5.63
N LEU A 154 -5.52 -3.26 -4.97
CA LEU A 154 -6.15 -2.51 -3.89
C LEU A 154 -7.36 -1.71 -4.36
N ASN A 155 -7.32 -1.13 -5.56
CA ASN A 155 -8.44 -0.38 -6.12
C ASN A 155 -9.60 -1.29 -6.47
N PHE A 156 -9.31 -2.46 -7.03
CA PHE A 156 -10.35 -3.46 -7.30
C PHE A 156 -10.99 -3.97 -6.01
N GLN A 157 -10.18 -4.26 -4.98
CA GLN A 157 -10.67 -4.66 -3.66
C GLN A 157 -11.46 -3.55 -2.96
N GLY A 158 -11.01 -2.29 -3.07
CA GLY A 158 -11.73 -1.11 -2.60
C GLY A 158 -13.08 -0.94 -3.29
N GLY A 159 -13.14 -1.21 -4.60
CA GLY A 159 -14.37 -1.24 -5.37
C GLY A 159 -15.37 -2.29 -4.88
N ALA A 160 -14.90 -3.47 -4.48
CA ALA A 160 -15.75 -4.48 -3.87
C ALA A 160 -16.33 -4.01 -2.52
N PHE A 161 -15.56 -3.30 -1.70
CA PHE A 161 -16.07 -2.71 -0.45
C PHE A 161 -17.10 -1.62 -0.70
N VAL A 162 -16.87 -0.73 -1.68
CA VAL A 162 -17.84 0.29 -2.08
C VAL A 162 -19.12 -0.34 -2.59
N SER A 163 -19.04 -1.39 -3.42
CA SER A 163 -20.21 -2.14 -3.87
C SER A 163 -21.01 -2.72 -2.70
N THR A 164 -20.34 -3.25 -1.66
CA THR A 164 -21.03 -3.74 -0.46
C THR A 164 -21.71 -2.61 0.31
N MET A 165 -21.06 -1.45 0.45
CA MET A 165 -21.67 -0.26 1.07
C MET A 165 -22.90 0.21 0.29
N LEU A 166 -22.83 0.25 -1.03
CA LEU A 166 -23.95 0.63 -1.90
C LEU A 166 -25.11 -0.36 -1.80
N ARG A 167 -24.81 -1.67 -1.70
CA ARG A 167 -25.82 -2.70 -1.43
C ARG A 167 -26.54 -2.46 -0.10
N CYS A 168 -25.82 -2.05 0.96
CA CYS A 168 -26.43 -1.72 2.24
C CYS A 168 -27.34 -0.47 2.19
N ILE A 169 -27.03 0.51 1.32
CA ILE A 169 -27.81 1.76 1.19
C ILE A 169 -29.03 1.57 0.27
N VAL A 170 -28.83 0.93 -0.88
CA VAL A 170 -29.81 0.84 -1.97
C VAL A 170 -30.62 -0.46 -1.93
N GLY A 171 -30.19 -1.43 -1.12
CA GLY A 171 -30.86 -2.72 -0.93
C GLY A 171 -30.84 -3.59 -2.19
N HIS A 172 -31.87 -4.43 -2.35
CA HIS A 172 -31.99 -5.41 -3.44
C HIS A 172 -31.94 -4.83 -4.86
N ARG A 173 -32.16 -3.51 -5.03
CA ARG A 173 -32.04 -2.83 -6.33
C ARG A 173 -30.60 -2.81 -6.85
N TRP A 174 -29.60 -2.89 -5.97
CA TRP A 174 -28.18 -2.99 -6.37
C TRP A 174 -27.80 -4.38 -6.87
N ASP A 175 -28.45 -5.43 -6.36
CA ASP A 175 -28.21 -6.79 -6.85
C ASP A 175 -28.92 -7.01 -8.20
N ASN A 176 -30.07 -6.36 -8.40
CA ASN A 176 -30.91 -6.48 -9.60
C ASN A 176 -30.61 -5.41 -10.68
N LEU A 177 -29.34 -5.10 -10.95
CA LEU A 177 -29.03 -4.33 -12.16
C LEU A 177 -29.27 -5.21 -13.39
N GLY A 178 -30.17 -4.76 -14.28
CA GLY A 178 -30.59 -5.52 -15.47
C GLY A 178 -29.49 -5.73 -16.53
N ALA A 179 -28.35 -5.06 -16.38
CA ALA A 179 -27.15 -5.29 -17.19
C ALA A 179 -26.12 -6.05 -16.34
N GLN A 180 -25.64 -7.18 -16.85
CA GLN A 180 -24.53 -7.93 -16.28
C GLN A 180 -23.47 -8.13 -17.36
N PHE A 181 -22.21 -8.23 -16.94
CA PHE A 181 -21.15 -8.58 -17.88
C PHE A 181 -21.32 -10.02 -18.37
N PRO A 182 -20.86 -10.33 -19.60
CA PRO A 182 -20.86 -11.70 -20.10
C PRO A 182 -20.10 -12.64 -19.16
N PRO A 183 -20.48 -13.93 -19.06
CA PRO A 183 -19.85 -14.91 -18.17
C PRO A 183 -18.31 -15.03 -18.19
N PRO A 184 -17.59 -14.78 -19.31
CA PRO A 184 -16.12 -14.83 -19.33
C PRO A 184 -15.48 -13.70 -18.51
N VAL A 185 -16.22 -12.62 -18.24
CA VAL A 185 -15.75 -11.49 -17.47
C VAL A 185 -15.87 -11.88 -16.00
N GLY A 186 -14.75 -12.26 -15.37
CA GLY A 186 -14.68 -12.68 -13.96
C GLY A 186 -15.04 -11.60 -12.92
N THR A 187 -15.84 -10.60 -13.28
CA THR A 187 -16.37 -9.56 -12.40
C THR A 187 -17.82 -9.24 -12.73
N THR A 188 -18.57 -8.75 -11.75
CA THR A 188 -19.94 -8.29 -11.92
C THR A 188 -19.99 -6.78 -12.21
N LEU A 189 -21.06 -6.32 -12.86
CA LEU A 189 -21.22 -4.89 -13.17
C LEU A 189 -21.16 -4.03 -11.90
N GLN A 190 -21.76 -4.52 -10.82
CA GLN A 190 -21.77 -3.88 -9.51
C GLN A 190 -20.36 -3.63 -8.96
N ARG A 191 -19.49 -4.65 -9.04
CA ARG A 191 -18.10 -4.55 -8.57
C ARG A 191 -17.30 -3.58 -9.42
N PHE A 192 -17.53 -3.57 -10.73
CA PHE A 192 -16.88 -2.63 -11.64
C PHE A 192 -17.32 -1.17 -11.41
N LEU A 193 -18.62 -0.93 -11.20
CA LEU A 193 -19.12 0.39 -10.83
C LEU A 193 -18.56 0.85 -9.48
N GLY A 194 -18.51 -0.05 -8.49
CA GLY A 194 -17.87 0.21 -7.21
C GLY A 194 -16.39 0.59 -7.36
N PHE A 195 -15.66 -0.11 -8.24
CA PHE A 195 -14.28 0.22 -8.59
C PHE A 195 -14.15 1.61 -9.21
N LEU A 196 -15.00 1.97 -10.17
CA LEU A 196 -14.96 3.31 -10.79
C LEU A 196 -15.24 4.42 -9.77
N ILE A 197 -16.19 4.21 -8.87
CA ILE A 197 -16.49 5.16 -7.79
C ILE A 197 -15.30 5.27 -6.83
N PHE A 198 -14.75 4.14 -6.40
CA PHE A 198 -13.59 4.13 -5.50
C PHE A 198 -12.38 4.85 -6.14
N TRP A 199 -12.11 4.54 -7.41
CA TRP A 199 -11.02 5.17 -8.15
C TRP A 199 -11.24 6.68 -8.32
N ALA A 200 -12.46 7.11 -8.66
CA ALA A 200 -12.79 8.54 -8.75
C ALA A 200 -12.62 9.27 -7.41
N VAL A 201 -12.95 8.61 -6.29
CA VAL A 201 -12.75 9.16 -4.94
C VAL A 201 -11.28 9.21 -4.56
N GLU A 202 -10.46 8.27 -5.02
CA GLU A 202 -9.02 8.22 -4.73
C GLU A 202 -8.22 9.31 -5.46
N LEU A 203 -8.56 9.63 -6.71
CA LEU A 203 -7.79 10.57 -7.57
C LEU A 203 -7.48 11.93 -6.92
N PRO A 204 -8.41 12.62 -6.23
CA PRO A 204 -8.09 13.85 -5.51
C PRO A 204 -7.03 13.68 -4.42
N PHE A 205 -6.99 12.52 -3.75
CA PHE A 205 -6.02 12.24 -2.69
C PHE A 205 -4.61 12.00 -3.24
N CYS A 206 -4.48 11.47 -4.47
CA CYS A 206 -3.17 11.30 -5.13
C CYS A 206 -2.44 12.63 -5.36
N SER A 207 -3.17 13.74 -5.49
CA SER A 207 -2.59 15.07 -5.72
C SER A 207 -2.08 15.74 -4.44
N LEU A 208 -2.35 15.16 -3.27
CA LEU A 208 -1.92 15.71 -1.99
C LEU A 208 -0.51 15.18 -1.63
N ARG A 209 0.42 16.10 -1.37
CA ARG A 209 1.78 15.75 -0.94
C ARG A 209 1.74 14.91 0.36
N PRO A 210 2.60 13.88 0.52
CA PRO A 210 2.64 13.01 1.70
C PRO A 210 2.72 13.76 3.04
N ASN A 211 3.39 14.92 3.07
CA ASN A 211 3.47 15.76 4.28
C ASN A 211 2.12 16.27 4.81
N ARG A 212 1.10 16.40 3.95
CA ARG A 212 -0.27 16.77 4.36
C ARG A 212 -1.17 15.59 4.68
N LEU A 213 -0.71 14.36 4.44
CA LEU A 213 -1.47 13.12 4.67
C LEU A 213 -1.36 12.57 6.11
N ARG A 214 -0.58 13.20 6.99
CA ARG A 214 -0.36 12.73 8.38
C ARG A 214 -1.66 12.43 9.13
N TRP A 215 -2.69 13.27 8.95
CA TRP A 215 -4.00 13.07 9.60
C TRP A 215 -4.74 11.81 9.12
N LEU A 216 -4.56 11.40 7.85
CA LEU A 216 -5.16 10.17 7.33
C LEU A 216 -4.51 8.93 7.94
N TYR A 217 -3.20 8.97 8.18
CA TYR A 217 -2.49 7.89 8.88
C TYR A 217 -2.93 7.80 10.34
N THR A 218 -3.07 8.94 11.03
CA THR A 218 -3.61 8.97 12.40
C THR A 218 -5.03 8.45 12.46
N LEU A 219 -5.91 8.85 11.53
CA LEU A 219 -7.28 8.34 11.44
C LEU A 219 -7.29 6.82 11.24
N LYS A 220 -6.48 6.30 10.31
CA LYS A 220 -6.33 4.86 10.07
C LYS A 220 -5.89 4.11 11.33
N ALA A 221 -4.90 4.64 12.05
CA ALA A 221 -4.38 4.02 13.27
C ALA A 221 -5.45 3.91 14.37
N TRP A 222 -6.35 4.88 14.48
CA TRP A 222 -7.45 4.83 15.46
C TRP A 222 -8.67 4.04 15.00
N LEU A 223 -8.97 4.04 13.70
CA LEU A 223 -10.17 3.40 13.17
C LEU A 223 -10.00 1.90 12.91
N LEU A 224 -8.82 1.47 12.43
CA LEU A 224 -8.60 0.09 12.01
C LEU A 224 -8.68 -0.91 13.17
N PRO A 225 -7.98 -0.73 14.31
CA PRO A 225 -7.99 -1.74 15.37
C PRO A 225 -9.39 -2.01 15.95
N PRO A 226 -10.21 -0.99 16.30
CA PRO A 226 -11.59 -1.23 16.75
C PRO A 226 -12.45 -1.90 15.68
N SER A 227 -12.25 -1.59 14.39
CA SER A 227 -13.00 -2.21 13.30
C SER A 227 -12.67 -3.71 13.17
N VAL A 228 -11.39 -4.06 13.28
CA VAL A 228 -10.91 -5.46 13.21
C VAL A 228 -11.41 -6.26 14.42
N ILE A 229 -11.28 -5.69 15.62
CA ILE A 229 -11.74 -6.33 16.86
C ILE A 229 -13.27 -6.44 16.85
N GLY A 230 -13.99 -5.42 16.38
CA GLY A 230 -15.43 -5.43 16.24
C GLY A 230 -15.92 -6.52 15.28
N LEU A 231 -15.26 -6.68 14.13
CA LEU A 231 -15.56 -7.77 13.20
C LEU A 231 -15.27 -9.14 13.81
N LEU A 232 -14.17 -9.28 14.56
CA LEU A 232 -13.85 -10.52 15.27
C LEU A 232 -14.93 -10.86 16.30
N ILE A 233 -15.35 -9.90 17.13
CA ILE A 233 -16.42 -10.08 18.11
C ILE A 233 -17.72 -10.49 17.41
N TYR A 234 -18.09 -9.80 16.32
CA TYR A 234 -19.25 -10.13 15.51
C TYR A 234 -19.22 -11.58 15.01
N CYS A 235 -18.08 -12.01 14.44
CA CYS A 235 -17.91 -13.39 13.97
C CYS A 235 -18.03 -14.42 15.09
N VAL A 236 -17.45 -14.15 16.26
CA VAL A 236 -17.51 -15.06 17.44
C VAL A 236 -18.92 -15.15 18.02
N VAL A 237 -19.65 -14.03 18.07
CA VAL A 237 -21.05 -14.01 18.52
C VAL A 237 -21.93 -14.78 17.52
N GLN A 238 -21.75 -14.53 16.22
CA GLN A 238 -22.51 -15.21 15.17
C GLN A 238 -22.24 -16.72 15.15
N SER A 239 -21.01 -17.15 15.46
CA SER A 239 -20.65 -18.56 15.58
C SER A 239 -21.05 -19.19 16.92
N ARG A 240 -21.70 -18.44 17.82
CA ARG A 240 -22.07 -18.86 19.18
C ARG A 240 -20.87 -19.38 19.99
N GLY A 241 -19.69 -18.78 19.79
CA GLY A 241 -18.45 -19.20 20.44
C GLY A 241 -17.85 -20.50 19.91
N ARG A 242 -18.45 -21.12 18.88
CA ARG A 242 -17.86 -22.27 18.19
C ARG A 242 -16.87 -21.74 17.16
N LEU A 243 -15.59 -21.90 17.44
CA LEU A 243 -14.55 -21.73 16.42
C LEU A 243 -14.76 -22.83 15.37
N ALA A 244 -14.79 -22.45 14.09
CA ALA A 244 -14.90 -23.41 13.00
C ALA A 244 -13.75 -24.43 13.10
N SER A 245 -14.04 -25.71 12.81
CA SER A 245 -12.96 -26.69 12.77
C SER A 245 -11.98 -26.29 11.67
N ASP A 246 -10.69 -26.60 11.84
CA ASP A 246 -9.69 -26.31 10.81
C ASP A 246 -10.04 -26.96 9.43
N ALA A 247 -10.97 -27.94 9.40
CA ALA A 247 -11.46 -28.58 8.18
C ALA A 247 -12.53 -27.73 7.48
N ASP A 248 -13.42 -27.09 8.26
CA ASP A 248 -14.43 -26.16 7.75
C ASP A 248 -13.79 -24.87 7.21
N LEU A 249 -12.64 -24.47 7.78
CA LEU A 249 -11.94 -23.25 7.39
C LEU A 249 -11.10 -23.39 6.11
N SER A 250 -10.53 -24.58 5.87
CA SER A 250 -9.62 -24.79 4.75
C SER A 250 -10.34 -25.25 3.47
N ASN A 251 -11.57 -25.79 3.56
CA ASN A 251 -12.28 -26.42 2.44
C ASN A 251 -11.42 -27.49 1.70
N VAL A 252 -10.42 -28.08 2.37
CA VAL A 252 -9.54 -29.10 1.78
C VAL A 252 -9.98 -30.49 2.24
N ALA A 253 -10.21 -31.39 1.26
CA ALA A 253 -10.67 -32.76 1.50
C ALA A 253 -9.67 -33.64 2.28
N ALA A 254 -8.37 -33.39 2.11
CA ALA A 254 -7.31 -34.08 2.86
C ALA A 254 -6.14 -33.12 3.10
N ARG A 255 -5.70 -32.98 4.36
CA ARG A 255 -4.58 -32.09 4.68
C ARG A 255 -3.24 -32.71 4.26
N PRO A 256 -2.30 -31.89 3.79
CA PRO A 256 -0.94 -32.36 3.55
C PRO A 256 -0.32 -32.85 4.86
N THR A 257 0.27 -34.04 4.83
CA THR A 257 1.00 -34.64 5.95
C THR A 257 2.45 -34.96 5.54
N GLY A 258 3.34 -35.11 6.52
CA GLY A 258 4.74 -35.45 6.27
C GLY A 258 5.50 -34.37 5.47
N SER A 259 6.24 -34.78 4.45
CA SER A 259 7.05 -33.88 3.62
C SER A 259 6.23 -32.84 2.85
N ALA A 260 5.01 -33.19 2.44
CA ALA A 260 4.12 -32.26 1.75
C ALA A 260 3.76 -31.06 2.65
N LEU A 261 3.51 -31.30 3.94
CA LEU A 261 3.20 -30.24 4.91
C LEU A 261 4.37 -29.24 5.03
N VAL A 262 5.60 -29.75 5.10
CA VAL A 262 6.80 -28.90 5.20
C VAL A 262 6.94 -28.02 3.96
N TRP A 263 6.75 -28.58 2.77
CA TRP A 263 6.80 -27.79 1.53
C TRP A 263 5.70 -26.74 1.44
N VAL A 264 4.48 -27.04 1.91
CA VAL A 264 3.41 -26.02 1.96
C VAL A 264 3.75 -24.93 2.97
N ILE A 265 4.33 -25.26 4.12
CA ILE A 265 4.81 -24.26 5.10
C ILE A 265 5.89 -23.36 4.47
N VAL A 266 6.89 -23.93 3.79
CA VAL A 266 7.94 -23.16 3.12
C VAL A 266 7.35 -22.26 2.03
N ALA A 267 6.44 -22.78 1.21
CA ALA A 267 5.77 -22.01 0.18
C ALA A 267 4.91 -20.88 0.78
N ALA A 268 4.24 -21.12 1.91
CA ALA A 268 3.45 -20.13 2.61
C ALA A 268 4.32 -19.02 3.23
N ILE A 269 5.48 -19.36 3.80
CA ILE A 269 6.47 -18.38 4.28
C ILE A 269 6.95 -17.52 3.11
N ASN A 270 7.34 -18.14 1.99
CA ASN A 270 7.80 -17.42 0.80
C ASN A 270 6.71 -16.48 0.24
N SER A 271 5.46 -16.95 0.17
CA SER A 271 4.31 -16.14 -0.26
C SER A 271 4.07 -14.94 0.67
N ALA A 272 4.11 -15.18 1.99
CA ALA A 272 3.97 -14.12 2.99
C ALA A 272 5.12 -13.10 2.91
N MET A 273 6.37 -13.55 2.71
CA MET A 273 7.51 -12.66 2.47
C MET A 273 7.36 -11.87 1.16
N GLY A 274 6.78 -12.47 0.12
CA GLY A 274 6.43 -11.81 -1.13
C GLY A 274 5.55 -10.58 -0.91
N ASN A 275 4.61 -10.66 0.04
CA ASN A 275 3.76 -9.52 0.42
C ASN A 275 4.56 -8.33 1.00
N TRP A 276 5.65 -8.61 1.73
CA TRP A 276 6.52 -7.59 2.33
C TRP A 276 7.73 -7.22 1.46
N SER A 277 8.00 -7.95 0.38
CA SER A 277 9.17 -7.78 -0.49
C SER A 277 9.35 -6.36 -1.02
N THR A 278 8.26 -5.73 -1.47
CA THR A 278 8.29 -4.36 -1.99
C THR A 278 8.59 -3.34 -0.90
N PHE A 279 8.22 -3.65 0.34
CA PHE A 279 8.52 -2.84 1.53
C PHE A 279 9.95 -3.03 2.00
N ILE A 280 10.48 -4.26 1.92
CA ILE A 280 11.91 -4.54 2.17
C ILE A 280 12.76 -3.68 1.24
N ALA A 281 12.44 -3.67 -0.06
CA ALA A 281 13.21 -2.92 -1.06
C ALA A 281 13.17 -1.41 -0.83
N ASN A 282 11.99 -0.81 -0.66
CA ASN A 282 11.83 0.66 -0.60
C ASN A 282 11.89 1.26 0.81
N MET A 283 12.22 0.46 1.82
CA MET A 283 12.40 0.96 3.20
C MET A 283 13.32 2.19 3.31
N PRO A 284 14.42 2.30 2.53
CA PRO A 284 15.22 3.51 2.47
C PRO A 284 14.45 4.83 2.30
N ASP A 285 13.33 4.83 1.57
CA ASP A 285 12.52 6.03 1.35
C ASP A 285 11.84 6.55 2.62
N PHE A 286 11.59 5.66 3.59
CA PHE A 286 11.05 6.00 4.91
C PHE A 286 12.17 6.25 5.91
N ALA A 287 13.19 5.38 5.91
CA ALA A 287 14.31 5.44 6.85
C ALA A 287 15.16 6.71 6.69
N ARG A 288 15.17 7.35 5.51
CA ARG A 288 15.87 8.63 5.32
C ARG A 288 15.41 9.78 6.24
N TYR A 289 14.22 9.65 6.84
CA TYR A 289 13.68 10.63 7.79
C TYR A 289 13.93 10.27 9.26
N ALA A 290 14.62 9.17 9.54
CA ALA A 290 14.92 8.68 10.88
C ALA A 290 15.91 9.60 11.61
N THR A 291 15.66 9.87 12.89
CA THR A 291 16.58 10.68 13.72
C THR A 291 17.78 9.89 14.22
N ASP A 292 17.67 8.57 14.32
CA ASP A 292 18.71 7.66 14.80
C ASP A 292 18.68 6.36 13.95
N PRO A 293 19.84 5.79 13.56
CA PRO A 293 19.95 4.61 12.70
C PRO A 293 19.56 3.25 13.30
#